data_AF-A0A5C2H717-F1
#
_entry.id   AF-A0A5C2H717-F1
#
_cell.length_a   1.000
_cell.length_b   1.000
_cell.length_c   1.000
_cell.angle_alpha   90.00
_cell.angle_beta   90.00
_cell.angle_gamma   90.00
#
_symmetry.space_group_name_H-M   'P 1'
#
loop_
_entity.id
_entity.type
_entity.pdbx_description
1 polymer ?
#
loop_
_entity_poly.entity_id
_entity_poly.type
_entity_poly.pdbx_seq_one_letter_code
_entity_poly.pdbx_strand_id
1 'polypeptide(L)' 'MSIIKKQIKDATITSKLTSKQKSKIETLAKKHNITTSNLVLQLVEDGYKNITKKDL' A
#
# COMPACT_ATOMS: atom_id res chain seq x y z
N MET A 1 -16.74 -24.67 20.92
CA MET A 1 -15.55 -24.52 20.07
C MET A 1 -15.56 -23.10 19.53
N SER A 2 -14.88 -22.17 20.22
CA SER A 2 -14.93 -20.76 19.85
C SER A 2 -14.05 -20.54 18.62
N ILE A 3 -14.67 -20.22 17.50
CA ILE A 3 -13.96 -19.79 16.29
C ILE A 3 -13.41 -18.40 16.61
N ILE A 4 -12.20 -18.33 17.15
CA ILE A 4 -11.46 -17.09 17.30
C ILE A 4 -11.19 -16.60 15.88
N LYS A 5 -12.05 -15.72 15.36
CA LYS A 5 -11.74 -14.94 14.16
C LYS A 5 -10.50 -14.13 14.50
N LYS A 6 -9.34 -14.60 14.04
CA LYS A 6 -8.07 -13.89 14.13
C LYS A 6 -8.29 -12.57 13.39
N GLN A 7 -8.57 -11.51 14.15
CA GLN A 7 -8.77 -10.18 13.60
C GLN A 7 -7.45 -9.82 12.92
N ILE A 8 -7.48 -9.74 11.59
CA ILE A 8 -6.37 -9.19 10.84
C ILE A 8 -6.21 -7.78 11.39
N LYS A 9 -5.07 -7.51 12.03
CA LYS A 9 -4.80 -6.20 12.60
C LYS A 9 -4.51 -5.28 11.42
N ASP A 10 -5.56 -4.69 10.86
CA ASP A 10 -5.40 -3.62 9.89
C ASP A 10 -4.64 -2.49 10.58
N ALA A 11 -3.45 -2.19 10.06
CA ALA A 11 -2.60 -1.12 10.56
C ALA A 11 -2.78 0.10 9.68
N THR A 12 -3.24 1.21 10.26
CA THR A 12 -3.33 2.48 9.54
C THR A 12 -1.94 3.08 9.39
N ILE A 13 -1.50 3.28 8.15
CA ILE A 13 -0.25 3.95 7.83
C ILE A 13 -0.56 5.37 7.36
N THR A 14 -0.10 6.37 8.11
CA THR A 14 -0.20 7.78 7.71
C THR A 14 1.12 8.23 7.11
N SER A 15 1.10 8.68 5.85
CA SER A 15 2.29 9.15 5.13
C SER A 15 2.13 10.59 4.64
N LYS A 16 3.19 11.39 4.70
CA LYS A 16 3.25 12.71 4.05
C LYS A 16 3.74 12.57 2.61
N LEU A 17 2.96 13.08 1.67
CA LEU A 17 3.28 13.12 0.24
C LEU A 17 3.41 14.57 -0.22
N THR A 18 4.35 14.83 -1.12
CA THR A 18 4.38 16.12 -1.84
C THR A 18 3.19 16.22 -2.79
N SER A 19 2.77 17.45 -3.13
CA SER A 19 1.67 17.68 -4.08
C SER A 19 1.91 17.01 -5.44
N LYS A 20 3.17 16.99 -5.90
CA LYS A 20 3.58 16.32 -7.15
C LYS A 20 3.44 14.81 -7.07
N GLN A 21 3.80 14.19 -5.95
CA GLN A 21 3.63 12.74 -5.76
C GLN A 21 2.15 12.37 -5.68
N LYS A 22 1.36 13.13 -4.91
CA LYS A 22 -0.09 12.91 -4.80
C LYS A 22 -0.77 12.92 -6.17
N SER A 23 -0.52 13.95 -6.98
CA SER A 23 -1.10 14.08 -8.33
C SER A 23 -0.73 12.90 -9.25
N LYS A 24 0.53 12.42 -9.19
CA LYS A 24 0.96 11.25 -9.96
C LYS A 24 0.23 9.97 -9.53
N ILE A 25 0.14 9.72 -8.22
CA ILE A 25 -0.53 8.52 -7.69
C ILE A 25 -2.02 8.55 -8.06
N GLU A 26 -2.69 9.69 -7.94
CA GLU A 26 -4.11 9.83 -8.35
C GLU A 26 -4.30 9.59 -9.85
N THR A 27 -3.40 10.09 -10.69
CA THR A 27 -3.46 9.88 -12.14
C THR A 27 -3.24 8.40 -12.49
N LEU A 28 -2.27 7.74 -11.88
CA LEU A 28 -2.06 6.30 -12.08
C LEU A 28 -3.25 5.48 -11.56
N ALA A 29 -3.77 5.80 -10.37
CA ALA A 29 -4.91 5.09 -9.80
C ALA A 29 -6.13 5.15 -10.74
N LYS A 30 -6.41 6.33 -11.31
CA LYS A 30 -7.45 6.51 -12.34
C LYS A 30 -7.17 5.70 -13.60
N LYS A 31 -5.93 5.74 -14.11
CA LYS A 31 -5.54 4.99 -15.33
C LYS A 31 -5.77 3.48 -15.18
N HIS A 32 -5.53 2.95 -13.99
CA HIS A 32 -5.68 1.53 -13.69
C HIS A 32 -7.05 1.17 -13.08
N ASN A 33 -7.97 2.14 -12.96
CA ASN A 33 -9.30 1.98 -12.36
C ASN A 33 -9.27 1.35 -10.95
N ILE A 34 -8.30 1.75 -10.12
CA ILE A 34 -8.13 1.30 -8.74
C ILE A 34 -8.17 2.48 -7.77
N THR A 35 -8.36 2.20 -6.49
CA THR A 35 -8.27 3.23 -5.44
C THR A 35 -6.81 3.63 -5.21
N THR A 36 -6.61 4.88 -4.81
CA THR A 36 -5.30 5.42 -4.44
C THR A 36 -4.63 4.58 -3.36
N SER A 37 -5.40 4.11 -2.37
CA SER A 37 -4.91 3.26 -1.29
C SER A 37 -4.42 1.90 -1.78
N ASN A 38 -5.15 1.25 -2.71
CA ASN A 38 -4.70 -0.02 -3.30
C ASN A 38 -3.41 0.15 -4.09
N LEU A 39 -3.30 1.23 -4.87
CA LEU A 39 -2.07 1.53 -5.62
C LEU A 39 -0.89 1.73 -4.66
N VAL A 40 -1.07 2.50 -3.59
CA VAL A 40 -0.02 2.71 -2.58
C VAL A 40 0.37 1.40 -1.91
N LEU A 41 -0.59 0.53 -1.59
CA LEU A 41 -0.31 -0.78 -0.98
C LEU A 41 0.58 -1.64 -1.90
N GLN A 42 0.25 -1.72 -3.19
CA GLN A 42 1.03 -2.46 -4.17
C GLN A 42 2.47 -1.91 -4.31
N LEU A 43 2.61 -0.58 -4.36
CA LEU A 43 3.92 0.07 -4.42
C LEU A 43 4.77 -0.21 -3.16
N VAL A 44 4.13 -0.22 -1.98
CA VAL A 44 4.79 -0.55 -0.72
C VAL A 44 5.20 -2.03 -0.68
N GLU A 45 4.34 -2.94 -1.12
CA GLU A 45 4.67 -4.37 -1.19
C GLU A 45 5.84 -4.65 -2.13
N ASP A 46 5.85 -4.03 -3.31
CA ASP A 46 6.94 -4.17 -4.28
C ASP A 46 8.24 -3.56 -3.75
N GLY A 47 8.15 -2.38 -3.11
CA GLY A 47 9.29 -1.76 -2.43
C GLY A 47 9.85 -2.65 -1.32
N TYR A 48 8.98 -3.20 -0.46
CA TYR A 48 9.36 -4.12 0.61
C TYR A 48 10.06 -5.36 0.06
N LYS A 49 9.47 -6.05 -0.93
CA LYS A 49 10.08 -7.23 -1.57
C LYS A 49 11.45 -6.91 -2.16
N ASN A 50 11.63 -5.74 -2.77
CA ASN A 50 12.90 -5.34 -3.36
C ASN A 50 13.97 -5.01 -2.30
N ILE A 51 13.57 -4.43 -1.17
CA ILE A 51 14.47 -4.16 -0.04
C ILE A 51 14.88 -5.49 0.62
N THR A 52 13.90 -6.34 0.97
CA THR A 52 14.17 -7.59 1.67
C THR A 52 14.83 -8.66 0.81
N LYS A 53 14.72 -8.60 -0.53
CA LYS A 53 15.48 -9.49 -1.43
C LYS A 53 17.00 -9.31 -1.37
N LYS A 54 17.48 -8.18 -0.85
CA LYS A 54 18.92 -7.95 -0.64
C LYS A 54 19.38 -8.30 0.78
N ASP A 55 18.44 -8.51 1.71
CA ASP A 55 18.69 -8.70 3.15
C ASP A 55 18.38 -10.13 3.65
N LEU A 56 17.85 -11.02 2.79
CA LEU A 56 17.65 -12.45 3.08
C LEU A 56 18.60 -13.34 2.29
#